data_AF-A0A2T0QQQ5-F1
#
_entry.id   AF-A0A2T0QQQ5-F1
#
_cell.length_a   1.000
_cell.length_b   1.000
_cell.length_c   1.000
_cell.angle_alpha   90.00
_cell.angle_beta   90.00
_cell.angle_gamma   90.00
#
_symmetry.space_group_name_H-M   'P 1'
#
loop_
_entity.id
_entity.type
_entity.pdbx_description
1 polymer ?
#
loop_
_entity_poly.entity_id
_entity_poly.type
_entity_poly.pdbx_seq_one_letter_code
_entity_poly.pdbx_strand_id
1 'polypeptide(L)'
;MSDGDGPTRSDDDARAELLCYLVVAQLVAMARTGDWLRTDQLVESGRIWCKANGARFDWQERIALGQIAAETAPQIMETFGLTRERSLVPLFRDSWMPDYASPVVCGIHEACATRLARCR
;
A
#
# COMPACT_ATOMS: atom_id res chain seq x y z
N MET A 1 18.06 24.66 19.38
CA MET A 1 18.37 24.65 17.93
C MET A 1 19.50 23.64 17.77
N SER A 2 19.30 22.40 17.36
CA SER A 2 18.36 21.90 16.37
C SER A 2 17.52 20.73 16.88
N ASP A 3 16.25 20.77 16.49
CA ASP A 3 15.22 19.76 16.66
C ASP A 3 15.42 18.59 15.68
N GLY A 4 15.08 17.40 16.16
CA GLY A 4 14.56 16.22 15.44
C GLY A 4 15.09 15.91 14.04
N ASP A 5 15.91 14.87 13.94
CA ASP A 5 15.90 13.98 12.78
C ASP A 5 15.62 12.57 13.31
N GLY A 6 14.34 12.19 13.31
CA GLY A 6 13.96 10.78 13.38
C GLY A 6 14.46 10.08 12.12
N PRO A 7 14.59 8.74 12.11
CA PRO A 7 15.19 8.02 10.98
C PRO A 7 14.53 8.44 9.66
N THR A 8 15.29 9.09 8.79
CA THR A 8 14.88 9.36 7.41
C THR A 8 14.64 8.02 6.74
N ARG A 9 13.37 7.69 6.51
CA ARG A 9 12.94 6.47 5.84
C ARG A 9 13.67 6.35 4.50
N SER A 10 14.31 5.20 4.25
CA SER A 10 14.99 4.92 2.99
C SER A 10 14.00 4.93 1.82
N ASP A 11 14.45 5.26 0.61
CA ASP A 11 13.59 5.23 -0.59
C ASP A 11 12.97 3.85 -0.82
N ASP A 12 13.68 2.77 -0.48
CA ASP A 12 13.19 1.40 -0.59
C ASP A 12 12.07 1.09 0.43
N ASP A 13 12.18 1.60 1.67
CA ASP A 13 11.11 1.50 2.68
C ASP A 13 9.89 2.32 2.26
N ALA A 14 10.12 3.53 1.73
CA ALA A 14 9.05 4.38 1.23
C ALA A 14 8.28 3.74 0.07
N ARG A 15 8.99 3.03 -0.84
CA ARG A 15 8.37 2.28 -1.94
C ARG A 15 7.55 1.11 -1.43
N ALA A 16 8.08 0.36 -0.46
CA ALA A 16 7.38 -0.77 0.14
C ALA A 16 6.10 -0.32 0.86
N GLU A 17 6.17 0.78 1.60
CA GLU A 17 5.01 1.36 2.28
C GLU A 17 3.97 1.88 1.28
N LEU A 18 4.38 2.58 0.22
CA LEU A 18 3.46 3.02 -0.83
C LEU A 18 2.80 1.82 -1.53
N LEU A 19 3.58 0.78 -1.87
CA LEU A 19 3.05 -0.42 -2.50
C LEU A 19 2.05 -1.13 -1.58
N CYS A 20 2.38 -1.30 -0.31
CA CYS A 20 1.49 -1.86 0.70
C CYS A 20 0.19 -1.07 0.81
N TYR A 21 0.29 0.26 0.85
CA TYR A 21 -0.87 1.14 0.86
C TYR A 21 -1.77 0.94 -0.38
N LEU A 22 -1.18 0.86 -1.58
CA LEU A 22 -1.94 0.67 -2.82
C LEU A 22 -2.59 -0.72 -2.89
N VAL A 23 -1.93 -1.77 -2.40
CA VAL A 23 -2.50 -3.11 -2.29
C VAL A 23 -3.69 -3.11 -1.34
N VAL A 24 -3.58 -2.45 -0.18
CA VAL A 24 -4.69 -2.32 0.76
C VAL A 24 -5.85 -1.54 0.14
N ALA A 25 -5.58 -0.47 -0.62
CA ALA A 25 -6.62 0.27 -1.34
C ALA A 25 -7.36 -0.59 -2.39
N GLN A 26 -6.63 -1.47 -3.10
CA GLN A 26 -7.23 -2.45 -4.02
C GLN A 26 -8.15 -3.42 -3.30
N LEU A 27 -7.71 -3.98 -2.17
CA LEU A 27 -8.50 -4.90 -1.35
C LEU A 27 -9.80 -4.25 -0.86
N VAL A 28 -9.73 -3.00 -0.41
CA VAL A 28 -10.91 -2.22 0.02
C VAL A 28 -11.87 -1.99 -1.14
N ALA A 29 -11.38 -1.59 -2.30
CA ALA A 29 -12.24 -1.38 -3.47
C ALA A 29 -12.97 -2.66 -3.85
N MET A 30 -12.23 -3.77 -3.94
CA MET A 30 -12.79 -5.08 -4.25
C MET A 30 -13.85 -5.49 -3.23
N ALA A 31 -13.53 -5.44 -1.94
CA ALA A 31 -14.47 -5.85 -0.90
C ALA A 31 -15.73 -4.97 -0.81
N ARG A 32 -15.65 -3.69 -1.17
CA ARG A 32 -16.77 -2.73 -1.09
C ARG A 32 -17.62 -2.69 -2.36
N THR A 33 -16.99 -2.74 -3.51
CA THR A 33 -17.65 -2.48 -4.81
C THR A 33 -17.81 -3.74 -5.66
N GLY A 34 -17.05 -4.79 -5.37
CA GLY A 34 -16.96 -5.96 -6.25
C GLY A 34 -15.93 -5.81 -7.37
N ASP A 35 -15.27 -4.65 -7.47
CA ASP A 35 -14.35 -4.31 -8.55
C ASP A 35 -13.00 -3.81 -8.02
N TRP A 36 -11.93 -4.10 -8.76
CA TRP A 36 -10.59 -3.56 -8.51
C TRP A 36 -10.51 -2.08 -8.88
N LEU A 37 -9.64 -1.32 -8.21
CA LEU A 37 -9.36 0.07 -8.57
C LEU A 37 -8.80 0.14 -9.99
N ARG A 38 -9.37 1.06 -10.77
CA ARG A 38 -8.85 1.44 -12.08
C ARG A 38 -7.52 2.18 -11.93
N THR A 39 -6.74 2.20 -13.00
CA THR A 39 -5.42 2.85 -13.03
C THR A 39 -5.47 4.32 -12.60
N ASP A 40 -6.51 5.07 -12.99
CA ASP A 40 -6.70 6.46 -12.57
C ASP A 40 -6.90 6.60 -11.06
N GLN A 41 -7.67 5.70 -10.45
CA GLN A 41 -7.93 5.68 -9.01
C GLN A 41 -6.68 5.25 -8.22
N LEU A 42 -5.88 4.34 -8.76
CA LEU A 42 -4.58 3.96 -8.19
C LEU A 42 -3.59 5.13 -8.21
N VAL A 43 -3.48 5.84 -9.34
CA VAL A 43 -2.59 7.00 -9.46
C VAL A 43 -2.99 8.09 -8.47
N GLU A 44 -4.30 8.34 -8.33
CA GLU A 44 -4.79 9.31 -7.35
C GLU A 44 -4.54 8.85 -5.91
N SER A 45 -4.76 7.57 -5.61
CA SER A 45 -4.46 7.01 -4.29
C SER A 45 -2.98 7.17 -3.93
N GLY A 46 -2.07 6.93 -4.88
CA GLY A 46 -0.64 7.14 -4.69
C GLY A 46 -0.28 8.61 -4.47
N ARG A 47 -0.96 9.55 -5.14
CA ARG A 47 -0.79 10.99 -4.91
C ARG A 47 -1.23 11.42 -3.51
N ILE A 48 -2.38 10.94 -3.05
CA ILE A 48 -2.87 11.23 -1.70
C ILE A 48 -1.86 10.71 -0.67
N TRP A 49 -1.31 9.50 -0.87
CA TRP A 49 -0.33 8.93 0.04
C TRP A 49 0.98 9.71 0.06
N CYS A 50 1.46 10.14 -1.11
CA CYS A 50 2.67 10.98 -1.20
C CYS A 50 2.48 12.29 -0.42
N LYS A 51 1.33 12.94 -0.60
CA LYS A 51 0.99 14.18 0.10
C LYS A 51 0.91 13.99 1.62
N ALA A 52 0.32 12.88 2.07
CA ALA A 52 0.17 12.59 3.50
C ALA A 52 1.50 12.23 4.19
N ASN A 53 2.41 11.55 3.48
CA ASN A 53 3.67 11.06 4.03
C ASN A 53 4.88 11.93 3.67
N GLY A 54 4.67 13.09 3.03
CA GLY A 54 5.75 13.98 2.58
C GLY A 54 6.68 13.37 1.54
N ALA A 55 6.29 12.26 0.91
CA ALA A 55 7.12 11.53 -0.05
C ALA A 55 7.05 12.16 -1.44
N ARG A 56 8.18 12.12 -2.16
CA ARG A 56 8.25 12.50 -3.57
C ARG A 56 8.67 11.30 -4.40
N PHE A 57 7.72 10.79 -5.17
CA PHE A 57 7.96 9.79 -6.19
C PHE A 57 7.67 10.35 -7.57
N ASP A 58 8.49 9.97 -8.54
CA ASP A 58 8.25 10.32 -9.93
C ASP A 58 6.94 9.71 -10.43
N TRP A 59 6.38 10.29 -11.48
CA TRP A 59 5.11 9.81 -12.02
C TRP A 59 5.23 8.38 -12.59
N GLN A 60 6.38 8.05 -13.20
CA GLN A 60 6.67 6.72 -13.74
C GLN A 60 6.73 5.67 -12.62
N GLU A 61 7.41 6.01 -11.53
CA GLU A 61 7.57 5.14 -10.37
C GLU A 61 6.22 4.84 -9.69
N ARG A 62 5.35 5.86 -9.58
CA ARG A 62 3.99 5.67 -9.06
C ARG A 62 3.13 4.78 -9.95
N ILE A 63 3.28 4.87 -11.27
CA ILE A 63 2.57 3.97 -12.20
C ILE A 63 3.08 2.54 -12.05
N ALA A 64 4.41 2.35 -12.00
CA ALA A 64 5.00 1.03 -11.81
C ALA A 64 4.54 0.38 -10.50
N LEU A 65 4.55 1.13 -9.39
CA LEU A 65 4.05 0.64 -8.10
C LEU A 65 2.55 0.35 -8.13
N GLY A 66 1.76 1.17 -8.85
CA GLY A 66 0.33 0.91 -9.05
C GLY A 66 0.05 -0.37 -9.85
N GLN A 67 0.85 -0.67 -10.87
CA GLN A 67 0.74 -1.91 -11.64
C GLN A 67 1.11 -3.12 -10.79
N ILE A 68 2.22 -3.05 -10.04
CA ILE A 68 2.62 -4.11 -9.12
C ILE A 68 1.52 -4.34 -8.08
N ALA A 69 0.93 -3.27 -7.54
CA ALA A 69 -0.19 -3.39 -6.59
C ALA A 69 -1.39 -4.13 -7.18
N ALA A 70 -1.78 -3.81 -8.42
CA ALA A 70 -2.89 -4.47 -9.10
C ALA A 70 -2.64 -5.96 -9.34
N GLU A 71 -1.40 -6.34 -9.66
CA GLU A 71 -1.00 -7.75 -9.84
C GLU A 71 -0.92 -8.52 -8.52
N THR A 72 -0.44 -7.86 -7.46
CA THR A 72 -0.20 -8.50 -6.16
C THR A 72 -1.46 -8.56 -5.30
N ALA A 73 -2.41 -7.63 -5.45
CA ALA A 73 -3.61 -7.58 -4.62
C ALA A 73 -4.47 -8.87 -4.66
N PRO A 74 -4.73 -9.51 -5.82
CA PRO A 74 -5.47 -10.78 -5.86
C PRO A 74 -4.76 -11.90 -5.08
N GLN A 75 -3.43 -12.00 -5.21
CA GLN A 75 -2.63 -13.02 -4.51
C GLN A 75 -2.69 -12.80 -2.99
N ILE A 76 -2.58 -11.55 -2.55
CA ILE A 76 -2.69 -11.17 -1.14
C ILE A 76 -4.10 -11.45 -0.61
N MET A 77 -5.14 -11.12 -1.38
CA MET A 77 -6.53 -11.36 -1.00
C MET A 77 -6.78 -12.85 -0.74
N GLU A 78 -6.26 -13.72 -1.61
CA GLU A 78 -6.36 -15.17 -1.46
C GLU A 78 -5.53 -15.68 -0.28
N THR A 79 -4.26 -15.28 -0.18
CA THR A 79 -3.32 -15.72 0.87
C THR A 79 -3.82 -15.40 2.28
N PHE A 80 -4.37 -14.21 2.49
CA PHE A 80 -4.82 -13.73 3.80
C PHE A 80 -6.33 -13.89 4.02
N GLY A 81 -7.08 -14.45 3.06
CA GLY A 81 -8.53 -14.67 3.19
C GLY A 81 -9.35 -13.37 3.31
N LEU A 82 -8.89 -12.28 2.69
CA LEU A 82 -9.46 -10.93 2.82
C LEU A 82 -10.64 -10.69 1.86
N THR A 83 -11.54 -11.67 1.76
CA THR A 83 -12.62 -11.71 0.75
C THR A 83 -13.87 -10.92 1.13
N ARG A 84 -13.91 -10.33 2.34
CA ARG A 84 -15.08 -9.61 2.85
C ARG A 84 -14.66 -8.31 3.50
N GLU A 85 -15.49 -7.28 3.38
CA GLU A 85 -15.24 -5.94 3.94
C GLU A 85 -14.90 -5.98 5.44
N ARG A 86 -15.64 -6.78 6.22
CA ARG A 86 -15.38 -6.95 7.67
C ARG A 86 -13.98 -7.48 8.00
N SER A 87 -13.35 -8.22 7.09
CA SER A 87 -12.00 -8.75 7.28
C SER A 87 -10.94 -7.67 7.08
N LEU A 88 -11.31 -6.54 6.46
CA LEU A 88 -10.43 -5.40 6.19
C LEU A 88 -10.49 -4.33 7.28
N VAL A 89 -11.58 -4.24 8.04
CA VAL A 89 -11.73 -3.29 9.17
C VAL A 89 -10.53 -3.27 10.12
N PRO A 90 -9.97 -4.41 10.58
CA PRO A 90 -8.82 -4.41 11.48
C PRO A 90 -7.48 -4.04 10.81
N LEU A 91 -7.46 -3.78 9.50
CA LEU A 91 -6.26 -3.31 8.80
C LEU A 91 -6.05 -1.80 8.96
N PHE A 92 -6.99 -1.08 9.56
CA PHE A 92 -6.96 0.38 9.68
C PHE A 92 -7.02 0.79 11.15
N ARG A 93 -6.18 1.76 11.55
CA ARG A 93 -6.10 2.22 12.95
C ARG A 93 -7.20 3.23 13.29
N ASP A 94 -7.29 4.34 12.55
CA ASP A 94 -8.29 5.41 12.75
C ASP A 94 -8.60 6.22 11.46
N SER A 95 -7.95 5.86 10.35
CA SER A 95 -7.93 6.59 9.09
C SER A 95 -7.74 5.61 7.93
N TRP A 96 -7.77 6.07 6.68
CA TRP A 96 -7.45 5.31 5.47
C TRP A 96 -6.02 4.74 5.43
N MET A 97 -5.22 4.93 6.49
CA MET A 97 -3.87 4.40 6.63
C MET A 97 -3.85 2.97 7.20
N PRO A 98 -3.07 2.07 6.58
CA PRO A 98 -2.83 0.74 7.13
C PRO A 98 -2.24 0.81 8.54
N ASP A 99 -2.75 -0.01 9.45
CA ASP A 99 -2.20 -0.18 10.78
C ASP A 99 -1.01 -1.15 10.73
N TYR A 100 0.21 -0.62 10.65
CA TYR A 100 1.43 -1.42 10.66
C TYR A 100 1.69 -2.15 12.00
N ALA A 101 0.85 -1.98 13.03
CA ALA A 101 0.87 -2.85 14.19
C ALA A 101 0.07 -4.15 13.98
N SER A 102 -0.77 -4.23 12.94
CA SER A 102 -1.52 -5.42 12.59
C SER A 102 -0.60 -6.46 11.94
N PRO A 103 -0.60 -7.72 12.42
CA PRO A 103 0.21 -8.78 11.82
C PRO A 103 -0.15 -9.04 10.36
N VAL A 104 -1.40 -8.78 9.97
CA VAL A 104 -1.84 -8.91 8.58
C VAL A 104 -1.22 -7.82 7.72
N VAL A 105 -1.23 -6.56 8.17
CA VAL A 105 -0.60 -5.44 7.44
C VAL A 105 0.92 -5.64 7.37
N CYS A 106 1.56 -6.12 8.43
CA CYS A 106 2.98 -6.50 8.41
C CYS A 106 3.26 -7.58 7.35
N GLY A 107 2.43 -8.63 7.28
CA GLY A 107 2.58 -9.68 6.26
C GLY A 107 2.39 -9.16 4.83
N ILE A 108 1.42 -8.26 4.61
CA ILE A 108 1.22 -7.61 3.32
C ILE A 108 2.43 -6.74 2.96
N HIS A 109 2.96 -5.97 3.92
CA HIS A 109 4.13 -5.12 3.72
C HIS A 109 5.37 -5.95 3.37
N GLU A 110 5.62 -7.06 4.07
CA GLU A 110 6.74 -7.97 3.78
C GLU A 110 6.61 -8.61 2.39
N ALA A 111 5.39 -9.00 1.99
CA ALA A 111 5.13 -9.49 0.65
C ALA A 111 5.40 -8.42 -0.42
N CYS A 112 5.03 -7.16 -0.16
CA CYS A 112 5.31 -6.03 -1.03
C CYS A 112 6.82 -5.77 -1.16
N ALA A 113 7.56 -5.75 -0.04
CA ALA A 113 9.00 -5.59 -0.03
C ALA A 113 9.71 -6.72 -0.81
N THR A 114 9.27 -7.96 -0.61
CA THR A 114 9.77 -9.15 -1.32
C THR A 114 9.51 -9.05 -2.83
N ARG A 115 8.32 -8.59 -3.23
CA ARG A 115 7.96 -8.39 -4.64
C ARG A 115 8.85 -7.34 -5.30
N LEU A 116 9.11 -6.22 -4.62
CA LEU A 116 9.99 -5.16 -5.10
C LEU A 116 11.43 -5.65 -5.27
N ALA A 117 11.95 -6.43 -4.33
CA ALA A 117 13.29 -7.01 -4.43
C ALA A 117 13.46 -7.97 -5.64
N ARG A 118 12.37 -8.61 -6.09
CA ARG A 118 12.36 -9.52 -7.26
C ARG A 118 12.18 -8.80 -8.60
N CYS A 119 11.74 -7.54 -8.59
CA CYS A 119 11.55 -6.73 -9.79
C CYS A 119 12.73 -5.78 -10.07
N ARG A 120 13.80 -5.87 -9.27
CA ARG A 120 15.11 -5.23 -9.52
C ARG A 120 15.94 -6.08 -10.49
#